data_AF-A0A101URM6-F1
#
_entry.id   AF-A0A101URM6-F1
#
_cell.length_a   1.000
_cell.length_b   1.000
_cell.length_c   1.000
_cell.angle_alpha   90.00
_cell.angle_beta   90.00
_cell.angle_gamma   90.00
#
_symmetry.space_group_name_H-M   'P 1'
#
loop_
_entity.id
_entity.type
_entity.pdbx_description
1 polymer ?
#
loop_
_entity_poly.entity_id
_entity_poly.type
_entity_poly.pdbx_seq_one_letter_code
_entity_poly.pdbx_strand_id
1 'polypeptide(L)'
;MNVSARQFRDAGFVDQVGEALRTPGLAPGSLRLELTETVLLRRDTQIQAVLHALKDLGVHIAVDDFGTGFSSLRSLRDFPSTY
;
A
#
# COMPACT_ATOMS: atom_id res chain seq x y z
N MET A 1 9.81 -0.70 1.01
CA MET A 1 10.01 0.28 2.09
C MET A 1 8.81 0.24 3.02
N ASN A 2 9.04 0.28 4.33
CA ASN A 2 7.97 0.23 5.33
C ASN A 2 7.30 1.60 5.49
N VAL A 3 5.97 1.60 5.50
CA VAL A 3 5.17 2.81 5.63
C VAL A 3 4.17 2.63 6.77
N SER A 4 4.13 3.61 7.66
CA SER A 4 3.19 3.62 8.78
C SER A 4 1.80 4.10 8.37
N ALA A 5 0.76 3.68 9.10
CA ALA A 5 -0.62 4.18 8.90
C ALA A 5 -0.74 5.71 8.97
N ARG A 6 0.14 6.37 9.74
CA ARG A 6 0.15 7.83 9.86
C ARG A 6 0.57 8.48 8.55
N GLN A 7 1.55 7.91 7.84
CA GLN A 7 1.99 8.41 6.54
C GLN A 7 0.93 8.21 5.46
N PHE A 8 0.20 7.08 5.51
CA PHE A 8 -0.97 6.87 4.63
C PHE A 8 -2.09 7.88 4.81
N ARG A 9 -2.20 8.50 5.99
CA ARG A 9 -3.19 9.56 6.25
C ARG A 9 -2.70 10.95 5.85
N ASP A 10 -1.44 11.10 5.45
CA ASP A 10 -0.92 12.35 4.94
C ASP A 10 -1.39 12.54 3.50
N ALA A 11 -2.14 13.61 3.25
CA ALA A 11 -2.67 13.92 1.93
C ALA A 11 -1.55 14.08 0.87
N GLY A 12 -0.35 14.49 1.29
CA GLY A 12 0.80 14.66 0.40
C GLY A 12 1.58 13.36 0.12
N PHE A 13 1.21 12.23 0.74
CA PHE A 13 1.99 11.00 0.60
C PHE A 13 1.97 10.45 -0.83
N VAL A 14 0.80 10.44 -1.47
CA VAL A 14 0.63 9.98 -2.86
C VAL A 14 1.46 10.85 -3.80
N ASP A 15 1.39 12.18 -3.61
CA ASP A 15 2.14 13.13 -4.43
C ASP A 15 3.66 12.94 -4.28
N GLN A 16 4.14 12.75 -3.05
CA GLN A 16 5.55 12.46 -2.77
C GLN A 16 6.02 11.17 -3.46
N VAL A 17 5.20 10.12 -3.43
CA VAL A 17 5.49 8.87 -4.12
C VAL A 17 5.49 9.08 -5.64
N GLY A 18 4.53 9.84 -6.17
CA GLY A 18 4.48 10.18 -7.60
C GLY A 18 5.65 11.04 -8.09
N GLU A 19 6.16 11.96 -7.26
CA GLU A 19 7.40 12.70 -7.53
C GLU A 19 8.61 11.78 -7.50
N ALA A 20 8.71 10.88 -6.51
CA ALA A 20 9.81 9.92 -6.42
C ALA A 20 9.87 9.01 -7.66
N LEU A 21 8.72 8.53 -8.13
CA LEU A 21 8.61 7.70 -9.34
C LEU A 21 8.96 8.44 -10.64
N ARG A 22 8.89 9.78 -10.66
CA ARG A 22 9.31 10.60 -11.80
C ARG A 22 10.83 10.80 -11.88
N THR A 23 11.57 10.33 -10.88
CA THR A 23 13.05 10.42 -10.89
C THR A 23 13.61 9.53 -12.02
N PRO A 24 14.43 10.08 -12.94
CA PRO A 24 15.03 9.32 -14.02
C PRO A 24 15.82 8.11 -13.49
N GLY A 25 15.50 6.91 -13.97
CA GLY A 25 16.19 5.67 -13.60
C GLY A 25 15.42 4.73 -12.67
N LEU A 26 14.28 5.16 -12.12
CA LEU A 26 13.34 4.26 -11.43
C LEU A 26 12.37 3.67 -12.46
N ALA A 27 12.37 2.35 -12.60
CA ALA A 27 11.37 1.68 -13.42
C ALA A 27 9.98 1.82 -12.77
N PRO A 28 8.91 2.10 -13.54
CA PRO A 28 7.55 1.94 -13.05
C PRO A 28 7.39 0.51 -12.51
N GLY A 29 6.92 0.34 -11.27
CA GLY A 29 6.88 -0.96 -10.60
C GLY A 29 8.11 -1.33 -9.76
N SER A 30 9.17 -0.52 -9.74
CA SER A 30 10.32 -0.76 -8.85
C SER A 30 10.05 -0.40 -7.39
N LEU A 31 9.04 0.45 -7.14
CA LEU A 31 8.68 0.86 -5.78
C LEU A 31 7.71 -0.13 -5.15
N ARG A 32 8.17 -0.75 -4.07
CA ARG A 32 7.37 -1.61 -3.20
C ARG A 32 7.15 -0.94 -1.86
N LEU A 33 5.89 -0.76 -1.46
CA LEU A 33 5.50 -0.26 -0.15
C LEU A 33 4.99 -1.43 0.70
N GLU A 34 5.47 -1.52 1.93
CA GLU A 34 5.07 -2.54 2.91
C GLU A 34 4.22 -1.91 4.00
N LEU A 35 3.05 -2.50 4.24
CA LEU A 35 2.12 -2.11 5.30
C LEU A 35 1.90 -3.29 6.25
N THR A 36 1.65 -3.00 7.51
CA THR A 36 1.25 -4.05 8.46
C THR A 36 -0.23 -4.41 8.31
N GLU A 37 -0.59 -5.66 8.64
CA GLU A 37 -1.97 -6.17 8.57
C GLU A 37 -2.96 -5.26 9.31
N THR A 38 -2.57 -4.76 10.48
CA THR A 38 -3.39 -3.85 11.31
C THR A 38 -3.81 -2.57 10.58
N VAL A 39 -3.00 -2.08 9.65
CA VAL A 39 -3.33 -0.88 8.86
C VAL A 39 -4.40 -1.19 7.82
N LEU A 40 -4.31 -2.36 7.17
CA LEU A 40 -5.29 -2.81 6.18
C LEU A 40 -6.62 -3.24 6.81
N LEU A 41 -6.58 -3.84 8.01
CA LEU A 41 -7.78 -4.28 8.73
C LEU A 41 -8.59 -3.14 9.33
N ARG A 42 -7.96 -1.99 9.59
CA ARG A 42 -8.70 -0.76 9.87
C ARG A 42 -9.43 -0.40 8.58
N ARG A 43 -10.74 -0.67 8.52
CA ARG A 43 -11.65 -0.32 7.41
C ARG A 43 -11.78 1.21 7.26
N ASP A 44 -10.66 1.86 7.02
CA ASP A 44 -10.49 3.29 6.92
C ASP A 44 -10.57 3.65 5.43
N THR A 45 -11.62 4.39 5.07
CA THR A 45 -11.88 4.80 3.69
C THR A 45 -10.77 5.67 3.11
N GLN A 46 -10.06 6.42 3.96
CA GLN A 46 -8.93 7.24 3.53
C GLN A 46 -7.75 6.36 3.12
N ILE A 47 -7.45 5.31 3.89
CA ILE A 47 -6.38 4.35 3.58
C ILE A 47 -6.70 3.64 2.26
N GLN A 48 -7.95 3.21 2.05
CA GLN A 48 -8.37 2.59 0.79
C GLN A 48 -8.15 3.51 -0.42
N ALA A 49 -8.54 4.78 -0.32
CA ALA A 49 -8.33 5.76 -1.38
C ALA A 49 -6.84 5.93 -1.74
N VAL A 50 -5.97 6.00 -0.72
CA VAL A 50 -4.52 6.11 -0.92
C VAL A 50 -3.93 4.85 -1.54
N LEU A 51 -4.35 3.66 -1.12
CA LEU A 51 -3.91 2.39 -1.73
C LEU A 51 -4.28 2.33 -3.21
N HIS A 52 -5.49 2.76 -3.57
CA HIS A 52 -5.92 2.84 -4.96
C HIS A 52 -5.05 3.80 -5.77
N ALA A 53 -4.83 5.02 -5.26
CA ALA A 53 -4.02 6.01 -5.96
C ALA A 53 -2.56 5.54 -6.17
N LEU A 54 -1.97 4.87 -5.18
CA LEU A 54 -0.62 4.30 -5.31
C LEU A 54 -0.56 3.17 -6.34
N LYS A 55 -1.59 2.32 -6.38
CA LYS A 55 -1.70 1.27 -7.38
C LYS A 55 -1.81 1.84 -8.80
N ASP A 56 -2.56 2.92 -8.99
CA ASP A 56 -2.68 3.60 -10.28
C ASP A 56 -1.36 4.24 -10.75
N LEU A 57 -0.48 4.60 -9.80
CA LEU A 57 0.90 5.03 -10.07
C LEU A 57 1.85 3.86 -10.41
N GLY A 58 1.38 2.61 -10.39
CA GLY A 58 2.20 1.42 -10.63
C GLY A 58 3.07 1.03 -9.43
N VAL A 59 2.68 1.44 -8.22
CA VAL A 59 3.37 1.04 -6.98
C VAL A 59 2.87 -0.33 -6.53
N HIS A 60 3.79 -1.22 -6.17
CA HIS A 60 3.43 -2.52 -5.59
C HIS A 60 3.23 -2.37 -4.09
N ILE A 61 2.12 -2.87 -3.59
CA ILE A 61 1.78 -2.85 -2.17
C ILE A 61 1.89 -4.27 -1.62
N ALA A 62 2.63 -4.42 -0.53
CA ALA A 62 2.84 -5.68 0.17
C ALA A 62 2.42 -5.57 1.63
N VAL A 63 2.09 -6.72 2.23
CA VAL A 63 1.73 -6.84 3.65
C VAL A 63 2.86 -7.52 4.39
N ASP A 64 3.41 -6.86 5.43
CA ASP A 64 4.65 -7.25 6.11
C ASP A 64 4.44 -8.45 7.08
N ASP A 65 3.52 -8.34 8.03
CA ASP A 65 3.29 -9.34 9.09
C ASP A 65 2.04 -10.22 8.88
N PHE A 66 1.87 -10.82 7.70
CA PHE A 66 0.71 -11.70 7.48
C PHE A 66 0.89 -13.05 8.22
N GLY A 67 0.41 -13.18 9.47
CA GLY A 67 0.35 -14.49 10.14
C GLY A 67 0.41 -14.62 11.67
N THR A 68 0.42 -13.54 12.47
CA THR A 68 0.61 -13.68 13.95
C THR A 68 -0.58 -13.26 14.82
N GLY A 69 -1.67 -12.74 14.24
CA GLY A 69 -2.70 -12.04 15.01
C GLY A 69 -4.12 -12.60 14.96
N PHE A 70 -4.85 -12.45 13.84
CA PHE A 70 -6.31 -12.68 13.86
C PHE A 70 -6.95 -13.10 12.52
N SER A 71 -6.21 -13.25 11.41
CA SER A 71 -6.84 -13.53 10.11
C SER A 71 -6.15 -14.62 9.31
N SER A 72 -6.38 -15.87 9.69
CA SER A 72 -6.13 -17.00 8.79
C SER A 72 -7.07 -16.90 7.58
N LEU A 73 -6.52 -16.55 6.42
CA LEU A 73 -7.04 -16.83 5.07
C LEU A 73 -8.42 -16.26 4.66
N ARG A 74 -9.15 -15.51 5.50
CA ARG A 74 -10.51 -15.03 5.16
C ARG A 74 -10.57 -13.66 4.47
N SER A 75 -9.52 -12.84 4.59
CA SER A 75 -9.50 -11.48 4.03
C SER A 75 -8.94 -11.39 2.60
N LEU A 76 -8.38 -12.49 2.07
CA LEU A 76 -7.88 -12.58 0.69
C LEU A 76 -9.00 -12.71 -0.36
N ARG A 77 -10.25 -12.90 0.07
CA ARG A 77 -11.37 -13.15 -0.83
C ARG A 77 -11.95 -11.88 -1.48
N ASP A 78 -11.60 -10.71 -0.95
CA ASP A 78 -12.07 -9.40 -1.44
C ASP A 78 -10.95 -8.55 -2.07
N PHE A 79 -9.72 -9.07 -2.16
CA PHE A 79 -8.62 -8.41 -2.86
C PHE A 79 -8.52 -8.96 -4.29
N PRO A 80 -8.69 -8.13 -5.33
CA PRO A 80 -8.50 -8.57 -6.71
C PRO A 80 -7.02 -8.86 -6.94
N SER A 81 -6.68 -10.15 -6.88
CA SER A 81 -5.37 -10.69 -7.18
C SER A 81 -5.11 -10.59 -8.69
N THR A 82 -4.17 -9.75 -9.10
CA THR A 82 -3.50 -9.89 -10.39
C THR A 82 -2.04 -9.46 -10.23
N TYR A 83 -1.17 -10.32 -10.77
CA TYR A 83 0.27 -10.46 -10.61
C TYR A 83 1.11 -9.22 -10.94
#